data_AF-A0A7K0J7J3-F1
#
_entry.id   AF-A0A7K0J7J3-F1
#
_cell.length_a   1.000
_cell.length_b   1.000
_cell.length_c   1.000
_cell.angle_alpha   90.00
_cell.angle_beta   90.00
_cell.angle_gamma   90.00
#
_symmetry.space_group_name_H-M   'P 1'
#
loop_
_entity.id
_entity.type
_entity.pdbx_description
1 polymer ?
#
loop_
_entity_poly.entity_id
_entity_poly.type
_entity_poly.pdbx_seq_one_letter_code
_entity_poly.pdbx_strand_id
1 'polypeptide(L)' 'MRMTSLELLSSSEACALLRMPRRTFIDQVKRGQIATAGKLPGHTGAFLFDPDEIERVKREREQASRRSR' A
#
# COMPACT_ATOMS: atom_id res chain seq x y z
N MET A 1 4.23 5.93 -16.70
CA MET A 1 3.84 7.22 -16.10
C MET A 1 4.28 7.19 -14.65
N ARG A 2 5.28 7.99 -14.24
CA ARG A 2 5.60 8.16 -12.82
C ARG A 2 4.52 9.07 -12.25
N MET A 3 3.69 8.54 -11.36
CA MET A 3 2.64 9.30 -10.69
C MET A 3 3.30 9.98 -9.49
N THR A 4 4.09 11.02 -9.75
CA THR A 4 4.73 11.87 -8.74
C THR A 4 3.69 12.80 -8.12
N SER A 5 2.70 12.25 -7.43
CA SER A 5 1.96 13.03 -6.45
C SER A 5 2.81 12.99 -5.18
N LEU A 6 3.23 14.16 -4.70
CA LEU A 6 3.84 14.31 -3.37
C LEU A 6 2.82 14.05 -2.24
N GLU A 7 1.58 13.71 -2.60
CA GLU A 7 0.50 13.42 -1.68
C GLU A 7 0.56 11.97 -1.21
N LEU A 8 0.73 11.82 0.09
CA LEU A 8 0.66 10.53 0.77
C LEU A 8 -0.75 9.98 0.66
N LEU A 9 -0.84 8.67 0.41
CA LEU A 9 -2.10 7.94 0.31
C LEU A 9 -2.56 7.46 1.68
N SER A 10 -3.86 7.51 1.91
CA SER A 10 -4.49 6.80 3.03
C SER A 10 -4.53 5.29 2.78
N SER A 11 -4.75 4.52 3.84
CA SER A 11 -5.01 3.08 3.72
C SER A 11 -6.18 2.76 2.77
N SER A 12 -7.20 3.63 2.68
CA SER A 12 -8.38 3.39 1.84
C SER A 12 -8.05 3.55 0.36
N GLU A 13 -7.30 4.59 0.00
CA GLU A 13 -6.83 4.83 -1.37
C GLU A 13 -5.85 3.74 -1.81
N ALA A 14 -4.90 3.38 -0.94
CA ALA A 14 -3.97 2.29 -1.19
C ALA A 14 -4.70 0.95 -1.45
N CYS A 15 -5.73 0.63 -0.66
CA CYS A 15 -6.56 -0.56 -0.88
C CYS A 15 -7.29 -0.53 -2.24
N ALA A 16 -7.83 0.62 -2.62
CA ALA A 16 -8.53 0.80 -3.90
C ALA A 16 -7.57 0.59 -5.09
N LEU A 17 -6.36 1.16 -5.02
CA LEU A 17 -5.32 1.01 -6.05
C LEU A 17 -4.84 -0.44 -6.19
N LEU A 18 -4.65 -1.13 -5.07
CA LEU A 18 -4.21 -2.53 -5.04
C LEU A 18 -5.33 -3.54 -5.29
N ARG A 19 -6.59 -3.07 -5.41
CA ARG A 19 -7.82 -3.88 -5.44
C ARG A 19 -7.79 -4.99 -4.39
N MET A 20 -7.36 -4.64 -3.18
CA MET A 20 -7.12 -5.58 -2.09
C MET A 20 -8.13 -5.36 -0.97
N PRO A 21 -8.65 -6.42 -0.33
CA PRO A 21 -9.43 -6.29 0.89
C PRO A 21 -8.62 -5.58 1.98
N ARG A 22 -9.25 -4.63 2.69
CA ARG A 22 -8.58 -3.84 3.74
C ARG A 22 -7.94 -4.70 4.83
N ARG A 23 -8.58 -5.82 5.20
CA ARG A 23 -8.02 -6.76 6.19
C ARG A 23 -6.66 -7.31 5.73
N THR A 24 -6.58 -7.77 4.49
CA THR A 24 -5.34 -8.29 3.89
C THR A 24 -4.28 -7.20 3.82
N PHE A 25 -4.66 -5.99 3.42
CA PHE A 25 -3.73 -4.86 3.35
C PHE A 25 -3.12 -4.54 4.72
N ILE A 26 -3.95 -4.44 5.76
CA ILE A 26 -3.48 -4.18 7.12
C ILE A 26 -2.60 -5.32 7.65
N ASP A 27 -2.93 -6.58 7.34
CA ASP A 27 -2.06 -7.72 7.71
C ASP A 27 -0.69 -7.63 7.05
N GLN A 28 -0.60 -7.22 5.78
CA GLN A 28 0.69 -7.02 5.09
C GLN A 28 1.49 -5.86 5.67
N VAL A 29 0.84 -4.75 6.01
CA VAL A 29 1.47 -3.63 6.71
C VAL A 29 2.02 -4.08 8.08
N LYS A 30 1.23 -4.83 8.86
CA LYS A 30 1.67 -5.37 10.16
C LYS A 30 2.82 -6.37 10.03
N ARG A 31 2.89 -7.12 8.93
CA ARG A 31 3.98 -8.04 8.60
C ARG A 31 5.23 -7.31 8.06
N GLY A 32 5.16 -6.00 7.85
CA GLY A 32 6.25 -5.21 7.27
C GLY A 32 6.46 -5.42 5.77
N GLN A 33 5.47 -5.98 5.07
CA GLN A 33 5.54 -6.21 3.62
C GLN A 33 5.22 -4.95 2.80
N ILE A 34 4.48 -4.01 3.39
CA ILE A 34 4.15 -2.71 2.81
C ILE A 34 4.64 -1.64 3.78
N ALA A 35 5.58 -0.81 3.34
CA ALA A 35 6.10 0.27 4.17
C ALA A 35 5.08 1.41 4.30
N THR A 36 4.96 1.97 5.51
CA THR A 36 4.18 3.18 5.76
C THR A 36 5.11 4.40 5.71
N ALA A 37 4.68 5.47 5.05
CA ALA A 37 5.35 6.77 5.10
C ALA A 37 5.24 7.41 6.50
N GLY A 38 4.14 7.11 7.21
CA GLY A 38 3.93 7.55 8.58
C GLY A 38 2.57 7.16 9.13
N LYS A 39 2.33 7.54 10.38
CA LYS A 39 1.02 7.45 11.04
C LYS A 39 0.68 8.82 11.61
N LEU A 40 -0.54 9.29 11.37
CA LEU A 40 -1.00 10.52 12.00
C LEU A 40 -1.05 10.36 13.53
N PRO A 41 -0.83 11.44 14.29
CA PRO A 41 -0.93 11.41 15.74
C PRO A 41 -2.34 11.04 16.19
N GLY A 42 -2.44 10.25 17.26
CA GLY A 42 -3.70 9.77 17.82
C GLY A 42 -3.76 8.24 17.92
N HIS A 43 -4.54 7.74 18.87
CA HIS A 43 -4.70 6.29 19.11
C HIS A 43 -5.13 5.55 17.82
N THR A 44 -6.08 6.15 17.09
CA THR A 44 -6.63 5.66 15.81
C THR A 44 -6.07 6.37 14.57
N GLY A 45 -4.96 7.10 14.70
CA GLY A 45 -4.40 7.88 13.59
C GLY A 45 -4.21 7.07 12.31
N ALA A 46 -4.55 7.67 11.17
CA ALA A 46 -4.49 7.00 9.88
C ALA A 46 -3.05 6.72 9.45
N PHE A 47 -2.83 5.56 8.84
CA PHE A 47 -1.56 5.26 8.16
C PHE A 47 -1.52 5.96 6.81
N LEU A 48 -0.34 6.50 6.51
CA LEU A 48 0.00 7.19 5.28
C LEU A 48 1.02 6.35 4.51
N PHE A 49 0.90 6.35 3.19
CA PHE A 49 1.69 5.51 2.29
C PHE A 49 2.22 6.31 1.11
N ASP A 50 3.46 6.06 0.72
CA ASP A 50 4.01 6.62 -0.50
C ASP A 50 3.36 5.98 -1.74
N PRO A 51 2.94 6.76 -2.74
CA PRO A 51 2.41 6.21 -3.99
C PRO A 51 3.38 5.25 -4.68
N ASP A 52 4.69 5.54 -4.62
CA ASP A 52 5.73 4.70 -5.22
C ASP A 52 5.83 3.33 -4.54
N GLU A 53 5.62 3.26 -3.22
CA GLU A 53 5.58 1.99 -2.47
C GLU A 53 4.37 1.15 -2.92
N ILE A 54 3.21 1.77 -3.03
CA ILE A 54 1.98 1.09 -3.46
C ILE A 54 2.12 0.57 -4.90
N GLU A 55 2.73 1.35 -5.79
CA GLU A 55 3.01 0.92 -7.16
C GLU A 55 4.05 -0.22 -7.21
N ARG A 56 5.09 -0.20 -6.35
CA ARG A 56 6.03 -1.33 -6.22
C ARG A 56 5.30 -2.62 -5.85
N VAL A 57 4.48 -2.57 -4.79
CA VAL A 57 3.72 -3.72 -4.30
C VAL A 57 2.76 -4.25 -5.36
N LYS A 58 2.10 -3.36 -6.12
CA LYS A 58 1.24 -3.75 -7.24
C LYS A 58 2.01 -4.58 -8.28
N ARG A 59 3.18 -4.10 -8.70
CA ARG A 59 4.04 -4.79 -9.68
C ARG A 59 4.56 -6.12 -9.18
N GLU A 60 4.99 -6.19 -7.92
CA GLU A 60 5.46 -7.44 -7.30
C GLU A 60 4.35 -8.51 -7.31
N ARG A 61 3.11 -8.12 -7.00
CA ARG A 61 1.96 -9.03 -7.02
C ARG A 61 1.59 -9.49 -8.43
N GLU A 62 1.64 -8.60 -9.41
CA GLU A 62 1.43 -8.95 -10.82
C GLU A 62 2.51 -9.92 -11.34
N GLN A 63 3.74 -9.79 -10.87
CA GLN A 63 4.83 -10.71 -11.22
C GLN A 63 4.69 -12.05 -10.51
N ALA A 64 4.33 -12.06 -9.23
CA ALA A 64 4.13 -13.28 -8.45
C ALA A 64 3.00 -14.14 -9.03
N SER A 65 1.88 -13.52 -9.45
CA SER A 65 0.78 -14.26 -10.09
C SER A 65 1.18 -14.86 -11.44
N ARG A 66 2.10 -14.20 -12.17
CA ARG A 66 2.60 -14.66 -13.47
C ARG A 66 3.65 -15.77 -13.36
N ARG A 67 4.37 -15.87 -12.24
CA ARG A 67 5.35 -16.95 -11.98
C ARG A 67 4.71 -18.27 -11.54
N SER A 68 3.49 -18.24 -11.02
CA SER A 68 2.75 -19.43 -10.57
C SER A 68 1.92 -20.07 -11.70
N ARG A 69 2.23 -19.79 -12.97
CA ARG A 69 1.52 -20.27 -14.16
C ARG A 69 2.51 -20.79 -15.18
#